data_AF-A0A7C5PL86-F1
#
_entry.id   AF-A0A7C5PL86-F1
#
_cell.length_a   1.000
_cell.length_b   1.000
_cell.length_c   1.000
_cell.angle_alpha   90.00
_cell.angle_beta   90.00
_cell.angle_gamma   90.00
#
_symmetry.space_group_name_H-M   'P 1'
#
loop_
_entity.id
_entity.type
_entity.pdbx_description
1 polymer ?
#
loop_
_entity_poly.entity_id
_entity_poly.type
_entity_poly.pdbx_seq_one_letter_code
_entity_poly.pdbx_strand_id
1 'polypeptide(L)'
;MEQQTNAKFNLKGMIQTGAIGGVILILLSLFGMVESFVERDIIYKSLSLGVTLVFGVIFIFGYLSAKRNGNAKSSVGIAGGLITGLVASTMLAILIYAIEPLNLRAVFVNASPSLVEALTFNKEMMPGLLTLVGLGAVTSLLGAIIFTLPPVPRSAILVGIIMVIAVGTLEELVSGVIVNVFKLFDAKKAGKSFAGIFFDKEGLSIQGSI
;
A
#
# COMPACT_ATOMS: atom_id res chain seq x y z
N MET A 1 -44.18 -4.38 11.82
CA MET A 1 -43.74 -3.05 12.28
C MET A 1 -43.26 -3.22 13.71
N GLU A 2 -41.96 -3.47 13.89
CA GLU A 2 -41.27 -3.23 15.16
C GLU A 2 -39.95 -2.56 14.80
N GLN A 3 -39.78 -1.39 15.39
CA GLN A 3 -38.71 -0.47 15.12
C GLN A 3 -37.39 -1.02 15.68
N GLN A 4 -36.34 -0.82 14.89
CA GLN A 4 -35.06 -0.25 15.31
C GLN A 4 -34.75 -0.33 16.81
N THR A 5 -33.67 -1.01 17.19
CA THR A 5 -32.60 -0.51 18.08
C THR A 5 -31.65 -1.67 18.37
N ASN A 6 -30.60 -1.80 17.55
CA ASN A 6 -29.27 -2.29 17.92
C ASN A 6 -28.47 -2.49 16.63
N ALA A 7 -28.14 -1.39 15.97
CA ALA A 7 -26.92 -1.34 15.17
C ALA A 7 -25.76 -1.50 16.16
N LYS A 8 -25.51 -2.73 16.64
CA LYS A 8 -24.41 -2.98 17.59
C LYS A 8 -23.14 -2.62 16.86
N PHE A 9 -22.58 -1.48 17.24
CA PHE A 9 -21.26 -1.04 16.85
C PHE A 9 -20.30 -2.17 17.26
N ASN A 10 -19.96 -3.04 16.31
CA ASN A 10 -19.13 -4.21 16.59
C ASN A 10 -17.67 -3.78 16.63
N LEU A 11 -17.35 -2.95 17.63
CA LEU A 11 -16.01 -2.42 17.87
C LEU A 11 -15.00 -3.56 17.99
N LYS A 12 -15.39 -4.66 18.63
CA LYS A 12 -14.57 -5.86 18.75
C LYS A 12 -14.21 -6.43 17.38
N GLY A 13 -15.17 -6.55 16.46
CA GLY A 13 -14.92 -7.04 15.09
C GLY A 13 -14.06 -6.09 14.25
N MET A 14 -14.22 -4.78 14.45
CA MET A 14 -13.39 -3.75 13.79
C MET A 14 -11.95 -3.83 14.29
N ILE A 15 -11.73 -3.82 15.61
CA ILE A 15 -10.40 -3.94 16.20
C ILE A 15 -9.75 -5.27 15.81
N GLN A 16 -10.48 -6.38 15.83
CA GLN A 16 -9.95 -7.69 15.46
C GLN A 16 -9.51 -7.73 13.99
N THR A 17 -10.29 -7.13 13.08
CA THR A 17 -9.92 -7.06 11.66
C THR A 17 -8.69 -6.17 11.45
N GLY A 18 -8.58 -5.07 12.19
CA GLY A 18 -7.41 -4.18 12.18
C GLY A 18 -6.18 -4.85 12.77
N ALA A 19 -6.33 -5.61 13.85
CA ALA A 19 -5.24 -6.36 14.48
C ALA A 19 -4.72 -7.47 13.56
N ILE A 20 -5.59 -8.19 12.85
CA ILE A 20 -5.17 -9.17 11.84
C ILE A 20 -4.37 -8.47 10.73
N GLY A 21 -4.85 -7.33 10.23
CA GLY A 21 -4.11 -6.53 9.24
C GLY A 21 -2.74 -6.06 9.77
N GLY A 22 -2.68 -5.60 11.01
CA GLY A 22 -1.45 -5.18 11.69
C GLY A 22 -0.46 -6.32 11.87
N VAL A 23 -0.92 -7.51 12.30
CA VAL A 23 -0.06 -8.71 12.41
C VAL A 23 0.49 -9.11 11.05
N ILE A 24 -0.32 -9.07 9.99
CA ILE A 24 0.14 -9.36 8.63
C ILE A 24 1.20 -8.36 8.18
N LEU A 25 1.01 -7.06 8.44
CA LEU A 25 2.00 -6.04 8.12
C LEU A 25 3.32 -6.28 8.87
N ILE A 26 3.25 -6.60 10.17
CA ILE A 26 4.43 -6.94 10.96
C ILE A 26 5.16 -8.14 10.35
N LEU A 27 4.43 -9.21 10.00
CA LEU A 27 5.03 -10.40 9.37
C LEU A 27 5.70 -10.06 8.03
N LEU A 28 5.03 -9.27 7.17
CA LEU A 28 5.58 -8.85 5.89
C LEU A 28 6.85 -8.01 6.03
N SER A 29 6.87 -7.13 7.03
CA SER A 29 8.05 -6.34 7.40
C SER A 29 9.19 -7.21 7.92
N LEU A 30 8.90 -8.12 8.86
CA LEU A 30 9.91 -9.01 9.45
C LEU A 30 10.47 -10.04 8.46
N PHE A 31 9.68 -10.48 7.49
CA PHE A 31 10.16 -11.34 6.40
C PHE A 31 11.03 -10.60 5.38
N GLY A 32 11.22 -9.28 5.51
CA GLY A 32 12.05 -8.50 4.58
C GLY A 32 11.39 -8.29 3.21
N MET A 33 10.10 -8.62 3.07
CA MET A 33 9.37 -8.42 1.81
C MET A 33 9.21 -6.93 1.52
N VAL A 34 8.89 -6.13 2.55
CA VAL A 34 8.77 -4.67 2.39
C VAL A 34 10.12 -4.07 2.00
N GLU A 35 11.20 -4.45 2.68
CA GLU A 35 12.57 -3.97 2.40
C GLU A 35 13.03 -4.32 0.97
N SER A 36 12.89 -5.59 0.57
CA SER A 36 13.31 -6.05 -0.77
C SER A 36 12.54 -5.38 -1.90
N PHE A 37 11.33 -4.89 -1.60
CA PHE A 37 10.50 -4.16 -2.56
C PHE A 37 10.66 -2.64 -2.44
N VAL A 38 11.34 -2.12 -1.41
CA VAL A 38 11.66 -0.69 -1.35
C VAL A 38 12.60 -0.30 -2.49
N GLU A 39 13.52 -1.19 -2.85
CA GLU A 39 14.50 -0.99 -3.94
C GLU A 39 13.86 -0.94 -5.34
N ARG A 40 12.60 -1.38 -5.48
CA ARG A 40 11.90 -1.43 -6.77
C ARG A 40 10.81 -0.35 -6.82
N ASP A 41 10.93 0.55 -7.79
CA ASP A 41 9.94 1.59 -8.02
C ASP A 41 8.79 1.09 -8.91
N ILE A 42 7.54 1.41 -8.55
CA ILE A 42 6.36 1.29 -9.43
C ILE A 42 6.24 2.56 -10.28
N ILE A 43 6.46 3.71 -9.64
CA ILE A 43 6.47 5.03 -10.27
C ILE A 43 7.80 5.67 -9.91
N TYR A 44 8.62 5.91 -10.92
CA TYR A 44 9.99 6.40 -10.76
C TYR A 44 10.05 7.58 -9.76
N LYS A 45 10.87 7.43 -8.70
CA LYS A 45 11.10 8.40 -7.62
C LYS A 45 9.91 8.79 -6.74
N SER A 46 8.69 8.33 -7.00
CA SER A 46 7.50 8.75 -6.24
C SER A 46 6.76 7.62 -5.52
N LEU A 47 6.78 6.39 -6.05
CA LEU A 47 6.04 5.28 -5.46
C LEU A 47 6.83 3.99 -5.55
N SER A 48 7.29 3.51 -4.39
CA SER A 48 8.00 2.24 -4.26
C SER A 48 7.04 1.05 -4.08
N LEU A 49 7.43 -0.13 -4.57
CA LEU A 49 6.66 -1.38 -4.41
C LEU A 49 6.44 -1.73 -2.95
N GLY A 50 7.46 -1.55 -2.10
CA GLY A 50 7.37 -1.88 -0.67
C GLY A 50 6.31 -1.03 0.05
N VAL A 51 6.33 0.28 -0.21
CA VAL A 51 5.36 1.24 0.36
C VAL A 51 3.94 0.94 -0.17
N THR A 52 3.82 0.65 -1.47
CA THR A 52 2.54 0.29 -2.09
C THR A 52 1.95 -0.99 -1.50
N LEU A 53 2.80 -1.99 -1.20
CA LEU A 53 2.37 -3.24 -0.58
C LEU A 53 1.79 -3.00 0.81
N VAL A 54 2.46 -2.20 1.64
CA VAL A 54 1.98 -1.83 2.99
C VAL A 54 0.63 -1.13 2.92
N PHE A 55 0.51 -0.09 2.09
CA PHE A 55 -0.76 0.63 1.92
C PHE A 55 -1.84 -0.22 1.25
N GLY A 56 -1.49 -1.13 0.35
CA GLY A 56 -2.39 -2.06 -0.29
C GLY A 56 -3.02 -3.03 0.72
N VAL A 57 -2.24 -3.56 1.66
CA VAL A 57 -2.76 -4.38 2.75
C VAL A 57 -3.73 -3.57 3.62
N ILE A 58 -3.34 -2.36 4.04
CA ILE A 58 -4.20 -1.47 4.84
C ILE A 58 -5.52 -1.17 4.11
N PHE A 59 -5.46 -0.93 2.80
CA PHE A 59 -6.61 -0.71 1.95
C PHE A 59 -7.56 -1.93 1.90
N ILE A 60 -7.02 -3.11 1.66
CA ILE A 60 -7.79 -4.37 1.59
C ILE A 60 -8.50 -4.64 2.91
N PHE A 61 -7.83 -4.43 4.04
CA PHE A 61 -8.43 -4.64 5.37
C PHE A 61 -9.49 -3.57 5.70
N GLY A 62 -9.32 -2.32 5.26
CA GLY A 62 -10.34 -1.28 5.36
C GLY A 62 -11.61 -1.64 4.55
N TYR A 63 -11.42 -2.14 3.33
CA TYR A 63 -12.51 -2.64 2.48
C TYR A 63 -13.21 -3.88 3.08
N LEU A 64 -12.44 -4.83 3.63
CA LEU A 64 -12.98 -6.04 4.25
C LEU A 64 -13.78 -5.72 5.52
N SER A 65 -13.31 -4.75 6.31
CA SER A 65 -14.03 -4.23 7.49
C SER A 65 -15.38 -3.64 7.09
N ALA A 66 -15.40 -2.79 6.06
CA ALA A 66 -16.63 -2.23 5.53
C ALA A 66 -17.57 -3.32 4.98
N LYS A 67 -17.04 -4.33 4.30
CA LYS A 67 -17.82 -5.48 3.81
C LYS A 67 -18.46 -6.29 4.94
N ARG A 68 -17.73 -6.54 6.03
CA ARG A 68 -18.24 -7.27 7.20
C ARG A 68 -19.32 -6.51 7.96
N ASN A 69 -19.22 -5.19 8.00
CA ASN A 69 -20.14 -4.32 8.74
C ASN A 69 -21.24 -3.67 7.85
N GLY A 70 -21.18 -3.88 6.54
CA GLY A 70 -21.97 -3.15 5.53
C GLY A 70 -23.47 -3.45 5.49
N ASN A 71 -23.96 -4.43 6.26
CA ASN A 71 -25.40 -4.61 6.50
C ASN A 71 -25.95 -3.59 7.52
N ALA A 72 -25.09 -2.95 8.31
CA ALA A 72 -25.42 -1.78 9.11
C ALA A 72 -25.12 -0.52 8.29
N LYS A 73 -25.93 0.55 8.49
CA LYS A 73 -25.83 1.87 7.85
C LYS A 73 -24.41 2.21 7.36
N SER A 74 -24.29 2.75 6.14
CA SER A 74 -23.03 3.18 5.50
C SER A 74 -22.00 3.86 6.45
N SER A 75 -22.47 4.69 7.39
CA SER A 75 -21.65 5.33 8.42
C SER A 75 -20.87 4.35 9.33
N VAL A 76 -21.43 3.18 9.68
CA VAL A 76 -20.77 2.16 10.53
C VAL A 76 -19.64 1.46 9.76
N GLY A 77 -19.81 1.25 8.44
CA GLY A 77 -18.77 0.72 7.58
C GLY A 77 -17.58 1.67 7.44
N ILE A 78 -17.85 2.98 7.30
CA ILE A 78 -16.83 4.04 7.22
C ILE A 78 -16.05 4.14 8.54
N ALA A 79 -16.75 4.19 9.68
CA ALA A 79 -16.12 4.20 11.00
C ALA A 79 -15.28 2.93 11.25
N GLY A 80 -15.81 1.76 10.83
CA GLY A 80 -15.09 0.50 10.93
C GLY A 80 -13.83 0.43 10.08
N GLY A 81 -13.84 1.04 8.90
CA GLY A 81 -12.65 1.21 8.06
C GLY A 81 -11.58 2.04 8.76
N LEU A 82 -11.96 3.24 9.21
CA LEU A 82 -11.04 4.17 9.89
C LEU A 82 -10.38 3.55 11.13
N ILE A 83 -11.17 2.87 11.98
CA ILE A 83 -10.65 2.18 13.16
C ILE A 83 -9.67 1.08 12.76
N THR A 84 -9.98 0.31 11.70
CA THR A 84 -9.08 -0.77 11.25
C THR A 84 -7.76 -0.26 10.72
N GLY A 85 -7.75 0.83 9.95
CA GLY A 85 -6.52 1.44 9.48
C GLY A 85 -5.69 2.01 10.62
N LEU A 86 -6.32 2.70 11.56
CA LEU A 86 -5.65 3.23 12.75
C LEU A 86 -4.99 2.11 13.56
N VAL A 87 -5.71 1.01 13.82
CA VAL A 87 -5.15 -0.13 14.56
C VAL A 87 -3.99 -0.76 13.80
N ALA A 88 -4.15 -1.04 12.51
CA ALA A 88 -3.13 -1.70 11.70
C ALA A 88 -1.86 -0.83 11.57
N SER A 89 -2.01 0.46 11.29
CA SER A 89 -0.89 1.39 11.14
C SER A 89 -0.21 1.71 12.47
N THR A 90 -0.97 1.76 13.56
CA THR A 90 -0.41 1.94 14.91
C THR A 90 0.41 0.71 15.33
N MET A 91 -0.06 -0.50 15.04
CA MET A 91 0.73 -1.72 15.31
C MET A 91 2.05 -1.72 14.54
N LEU A 92 2.04 -1.30 13.28
CA LEU A 92 3.25 -1.17 12.48
C LEU A 92 4.17 -0.05 13.02
N ALA A 93 3.61 1.08 13.44
CA ALA A 93 4.37 2.17 14.06
C ALA A 93 5.04 1.74 15.38
N ILE A 94 4.35 0.95 16.21
CA ILE A 94 4.91 0.37 17.43
C ILE A 94 6.08 -0.55 17.10
N LEU A 95 5.96 -1.38 16.04
CA LEU A 95 7.06 -2.22 15.59
C LEU A 95 8.28 -1.37 15.25
N ILE A 96 8.12 -0.34 14.42
CA ILE A 96 9.22 0.55 13.99
C ILE A 96 9.89 1.21 15.20
N TYR A 97 9.11 1.75 16.12
CA TYR A 97 9.63 2.36 17.34
C TYR A 97 10.40 1.36 18.22
N ALA A 98 10.02 0.09 18.21
CA ALA A 98 10.67 -0.96 18.99
C ALA A 98 11.96 -1.51 18.37
N ILE A 99 12.27 -1.20 17.10
CA ILE A 99 13.46 -1.72 16.38
C ILE A 99 14.77 -1.25 17.03
N GLU A 100 14.90 0.06 17.29
CA GLU A 100 16.10 0.66 17.88
C GLU A 100 16.38 0.17 19.32
N PRO A 101 15.45 0.28 20.28
CA PRO A 101 15.75 -0.03 21.68
C PRO A 101 15.93 -1.53 21.95
N LEU A 102 15.29 -2.41 21.17
CA LEU A 102 15.36 -3.86 21.41
C LEU A 102 16.47 -4.56 20.62
N ASN A 103 17.29 -3.82 19.86
CA ASN A 103 18.26 -4.41 18.92
C ASN A 103 17.63 -5.54 18.10
N LEU A 104 16.44 -5.31 17.53
CA LEU A 104 15.68 -6.36 16.84
C LEU A 104 16.46 -6.98 15.68
N ARG A 105 17.50 -6.31 15.18
CA ARG A 105 18.47 -6.86 14.23
C ARG A 105 19.10 -8.19 14.67
N ALA A 106 19.26 -8.41 15.98
CA ALA A 106 19.83 -9.65 16.53
C ALA A 106 18.86 -10.85 16.45
N VAL A 107 17.55 -10.58 16.31
CA VAL A 107 16.48 -11.61 16.24
C VAL A 107 15.85 -11.66 14.84
N PHE A 108 15.81 -10.53 14.14
CA PHE A 108 15.24 -10.32 12.81
C PHE A 108 16.24 -9.55 11.96
N VAL A 109 17.02 -10.26 11.16
CA VAL A 109 18.05 -9.69 10.27
C VAL A 109 17.47 -8.61 9.33
N ASN A 110 16.19 -8.74 8.98
CA ASN A 110 15.46 -7.83 8.07
C ASN A 110 14.79 -6.65 8.79
N ALA A 111 14.98 -6.47 10.10
CA ALA A 111 14.62 -5.22 10.79
C ALA A 111 15.70 -4.16 10.49
N SER A 112 15.84 -3.80 9.22
CA SER A 112 16.92 -2.94 8.75
C SER A 112 16.57 -1.45 8.83
N PRO A 113 17.58 -0.56 8.90
CA PRO A 113 17.38 0.89 8.83
C PRO A 113 16.63 1.33 7.55
N SER A 114 16.79 0.61 6.45
CA SER A 114 16.13 0.91 5.17
C SER A 114 14.61 0.75 5.26
N LEU A 115 14.11 -0.20 6.07
CA LEU A 115 12.68 -0.32 6.35
C LEU A 115 12.16 0.88 7.16
N VAL A 116 12.95 1.34 8.13
CA VAL A 116 12.60 2.51 8.95
C VAL A 116 12.54 3.75 8.08
N GLU A 117 13.58 4.03 7.29
CA GLU A 117 13.64 5.19 6.39
C GLU A 117 12.51 5.20 5.34
N ALA A 118 12.19 4.04 4.78
CA ALA A 118 11.11 3.90 3.82
C ALA A 118 9.73 4.19 4.44
N LEU A 119 9.49 3.72 5.68
CA LEU A 119 8.22 3.91 6.38
C LEU A 119 8.12 5.25 7.12
N THR A 120 9.24 5.89 7.45
CA THR A 120 9.29 7.27 7.97
C THR A 120 9.35 8.31 6.86
N PHE A 121 9.40 7.90 5.59
CA PHE A 121 9.50 8.78 4.41
C PHE A 121 10.71 9.73 4.47
N ASN A 122 11.86 9.24 4.95
CA ASN A 122 13.06 10.05 5.20
C ASN A 122 12.85 11.24 6.16
N LYS A 123 11.80 11.21 6.99
CA LYS A 123 11.57 12.21 8.04
C LYS A 123 12.11 11.70 9.38
N GLU A 124 12.26 12.62 10.33
CA GLU A 124 12.56 12.27 11.72
C GLU A 124 11.55 11.24 12.26
N MET A 125 11.98 10.41 13.21
CA MET A 125 11.22 9.26 13.74
C MET A 125 9.77 9.63 14.10
N MET A 126 9.57 10.66 14.92
CA MET A 126 8.23 11.04 15.41
C MET A 126 7.28 11.55 14.31
N PRO A 127 7.66 12.55 13.47
CA PRO A 127 6.79 12.96 12.36
C PRO A 127 6.63 11.89 11.28
N GLY A 128 7.61 10.99 11.09
CA GLY A 128 7.50 9.84 10.21
C GLY A 128 6.41 8.86 10.65
N LEU A 129 6.42 8.49 11.94
CA LEU A 129 5.41 7.60 12.54
C LEU A 129 4.00 8.21 12.48
N LEU A 130 3.85 9.50 12.79
CA LEU A 130 2.56 10.19 12.65
C LEU A 130 2.06 10.19 11.21
N THR A 131 2.96 10.42 10.25
CA THR A 131 2.63 10.39 8.82
C THR A 131 2.18 8.99 8.40
N LEU A 132 2.87 7.94 8.84
CA LEU A 132 2.50 6.55 8.57
C LEU A 132 1.11 6.22 9.13
N VAL A 133 0.83 6.59 10.39
CA VAL A 133 -0.46 6.34 11.02
C VAL A 133 -1.58 7.12 10.31
N GLY A 134 -1.34 8.40 10.00
CA GLY A 134 -2.27 9.25 9.28
C GLY A 134 -2.59 8.75 7.89
N LEU A 135 -1.57 8.44 7.08
CA LEU A 135 -1.74 7.89 5.74
C LEU A 135 -2.40 6.50 5.78
N GLY A 136 -2.06 5.67 6.77
CA GLY A 136 -2.71 4.37 6.96
C GLY A 136 -4.21 4.52 7.27
N ALA A 137 -4.57 5.46 8.13
CA ALA A 137 -5.96 5.76 8.43
C ALA A 137 -6.73 6.21 7.19
N VAL A 138 -6.18 7.18 6.44
CA VAL A 138 -6.76 7.70 5.18
C VAL A 138 -6.90 6.58 4.15
N THR A 139 -5.86 5.77 3.96
CA THR A 139 -5.88 4.67 2.99
C THR A 139 -6.94 3.62 3.32
N SER A 140 -7.08 3.24 4.59
CA SER A 140 -8.13 2.30 5.00
C SER A 140 -9.54 2.90 4.85
N LEU A 141 -9.67 4.21 5.10
CA LEU A 141 -10.92 4.94 4.96
C LEU A 141 -11.34 4.95 3.49
N LEU A 142 -10.42 5.18 2.56
CA LEU A 142 -10.67 5.08 1.13
C LEU A 142 -11.14 3.67 0.74
N GLY A 143 -10.53 2.62 1.29
CA GLY A 143 -10.98 1.24 1.09
C GLY A 143 -12.42 1.00 1.56
N ALA A 144 -12.80 1.58 2.70
CA ALA A 144 -14.17 1.51 3.22
C ALA A 144 -15.18 2.34 2.41
N ILE A 145 -14.76 3.51 1.90
CA ILE A 145 -15.60 4.35 1.04
C ILE A 145 -15.87 3.65 -0.29
N ILE A 146 -14.85 3.05 -0.91
CA ILE A 146 -15.00 2.31 -2.17
C ILE A 146 -15.97 1.13 -2.05
N PHE A 147 -16.05 0.49 -0.87
CA PHE A 147 -17.06 -0.54 -0.64
C PHE A 147 -18.49 0.01 -0.67
N THR A 148 -18.67 1.26 -0.21
CA THR A 148 -19.97 1.94 -0.12
C THR A 148 -20.48 2.42 -1.49
N LEU A 149 -19.61 2.55 -2.49
CA LEU A 149 -19.98 2.96 -3.85
C LEU A 149 -20.85 1.91 -4.56
N PRO A 150 -21.69 2.34 -5.53
CA PRO A 150 -22.46 1.42 -6.37
C PRO A 150 -21.54 0.49 -7.18
N PRO A 151 -22.05 -0.67 -7.65
CA PRO A 151 -21.22 -1.75 -8.18
C PRO A 151 -20.38 -1.36 -9.40
N VAL A 152 -20.90 -0.49 -10.27
CA VAL A 152 -20.24 -0.09 -11.53
C VAL A 152 -18.94 0.71 -11.31
N PRO A 153 -18.93 1.85 -10.60
CA PRO A 153 -17.68 2.58 -10.36
C PRO A 153 -16.71 1.81 -9.47
N ARG A 154 -17.21 0.97 -8.55
CA ARG A 154 -16.37 0.14 -7.68
C ARG A 154 -15.50 -0.84 -8.47
N SER A 155 -16.07 -1.55 -9.44
CA SER A 155 -15.29 -2.48 -10.27
C SER A 155 -14.29 -1.74 -11.15
N ALA A 156 -14.66 -0.58 -11.72
CA ALA A 156 -13.75 0.20 -12.55
C ALA A 156 -12.52 0.69 -11.77
N ILE A 157 -12.72 1.22 -10.56
CA ILE A 157 -11.63 1.70 -9.70
C ILE A 157 -10.73 0.54 -9.26
N LEU A 158 -11.31 -0.58 -8.80
CA LEU A 158 -10.52 -1.73 -8.35
C LEU A 158 -9.71 -2.35 -9.49
N VAL A 159 -10.31 -2.51 -10.67
CA VAL A 159 -9.59 -3.01 -11.85
C VAL A 159 -8.50 -2.03 -12.27
N GLY A 160 -8.76 -0.72 -12.24
CA GLY A 160 -7.74 0.30 -12.51
C GLY A 160 -6.53 0.20 -11.58
N ILE A 161 -6.76 0.15 -10.26
CA ILE A 161 -5.69 -0.01 -9.27
C ILE A 161 -4.91 -1.32 -9.51
N ILE A 162 -5.61 -2.44 -9.72
CA ILE A 162 -4.96 -3.74 -9.97
C ILE A 162 -4.13 -3.69 -11.25
N MET A 163 -4.63 -3.08 -12.32
CA MET A 163 -3.91 -2.95 -13.59
C MET A 163 -2.67 -2.07 -13.45
N VAL A 164 -2.76 -0.95 -12.73
CA VAL A 164 -1.61 -0.07 -12.47
C VAL A 164 -0.52 -0.83 -11.71
N ILE A 165 -0.90 -1.56 -10.65
CA ILE A 165 0.05 -2.36 -9.87
C ILE A 165 0.63 -3.48 -10.74
N ALA A 166 -0.20 -4.21 -11.48
CA ALA A 166 0.25 -5.31 -12.33
C ALA A 166 1.23 -4.81 -13.41
N VAL A 167 0.88 -3.77 -14.15
CA VAL A 167 1.74 -3.20 -15.20
C VAL A 167 3.03 -2.63 -14.59
N GLY A 168 2.94 -1.88 -13.49
CA GLY A 168 4.12 -1.29 -12.84
C GLY A 168 5.05 -2.34 -12.23
N THR A 169 4.53 -3.44 -11.66
CA THR A 169 5.37 -4.57 -11.21
C THR A 169 6.08 -5.28 -12.35
N LEU A 170 5.49 -5.27 -13.55
CA LEU A 170 6.04 -5.91 -14.74
C LEU A 170 6.97 -5.01 -15.52
N GLU A 171 7.00 -3.69 -15.26
CA GLU A 171 7.82 -2.72 -16.01
C GLU A 171 9.28 -3.18 -16.11
N GLU A 172 9.88 -3.59 -15.00
CA GLU A 172 11.28 -4.03 -14.97
C GLU A 172 11.50 -5.28 -15.84
N LEU A 173 10.55 -6.22 -15.81
CA LEU A 173 10.58 -7.44 -16.62
C LEU A 173 10.35 -7.14 -18.11
N VAL A 174 9.37 -6.29 -18.42
CA VAL A 174 9.00 -5.90 -19.78
C VAL A 174 10.13 -5.11 -20.42
N SER A 175 10.70 -4.13 -19.72
CA SER A 175 11.86 -3.35 -20.16
C SER A 175 13.07 -4.27 -20.39
N GLY A 176 13.33 -5.20 -19.47
CA GLY A 176 14.38 -6.21 -19.63
C GLY A 176 14.20 -7.10 -20.86
N VAL A 177 12.99 -7.61 -21.08
CA VAL A 177 12.65 -8.46 -22.24
C VAL A 177 12.75 -7.67 -23.55
N ILE A 178 12.17 -6.47 -23.63
CA ILE A 178 12.22 -5.62 -24.83
C ILE A 178 13.67 -5.32 -25.21
N VAL A 179 14.49 -4.87 -24.25
CA VAL A 179 15.89 -4.55 -24.52
C VAL A 179 16.67 -5.78 -24.99
N ASN A 180 16.44 -6.95 -24.39
CA ASN A 180 17.13 -8.18 -24.79
C ASN A 180 16.65 -8.72 -26.14
N VAL A 181 15.35 -8.64 -26.45
CA VAL A 181 14.80 -9.04 -27.75
C VAL A 181 15.32 -8.13 -28.85
N PHE A 182 15.29 -6.81 -28.68
CA PHE A 182 15.82 -5.87 -29.69
C PHE A 182 17.34 -5.94 -29.88
N LYS A 183 18.10 -6.40 -28.87
CA LYS A 183 19.52 -6.73 -29.03
C LYS A 183 19.72 -7.92 -29.98
N LEU A 184 18.82 -8.90 -30.00
CA LEU A 184 18.90 -10.06 -30.91
C LEU A 184 18.62 -9.68 -32.37
N PHE A 185 17.82 -8.63 -32.60
CA PHE A 185 17.48 -8.12 -33.94
C PHE A 185 18.43 -7.03 -34.46
N ASP A 186 19.59 -6.81 -33.81
CA ASP A 186 20.59 -5.76 -34.12
C ASP A 186 20.00 -4.33 -34.25
N ALA A 187 18.81 -4.12 -33.69
CA ALA A 187 18.06 -2.88 -33.70
C ALA A 187 18.18 -2.17 -32.34
N LYS A 188 19.40 -2.07 -31.79
CA LYS A 188 19.71 -1.48 -30.47
C LYS A 188 19.10 -0.08 -30.26
N LYS A 189 19.03 0.73 -31.32
CA LYS A 189 18.44 2.09 -31.27
C LYS A 189 16.92 2.06 -31.17
N ALA A 190 16.25 1.17 -31.92
CA ALA A 190 14.79 1.06 -31.91
C ALA A 190 14.28 0.51 -30.57
N GLY A 191 14.92 -0.52 -30.02
CA GLY A 191 14.52 -1.10 -28.72
C GLY A 191 14.64 -0.13 -27.54
N LYS A 192 15.73 0.65 -27.49
CA LYS A 192 15.88 1.71 -26.49
C LYS A 192 14.88 2.87 -26.69
N SER A 193 14.54 3.22 -27.94
CA SER A 193 13.60 4.30 -28.22
C SER A 193 12.15 3.92 -27.91
N PHE A 194 11.74 2.67 -28.18
CA PHE A 194 10.42 2.16 -27.80
C PHE A 194 10.28 1.98 -26.29
N ALA A 195 11.33 1.45 -25.63
CA ALA A 195 11.36 1.38 -24.17
C ALA A 195 11.34 2.78 -23.53
N GLY A 196 12.03 3.77 -24.12
CA GLY A 196 11.98 5.17 -23.65
C GLY A 196 10.59 5.79 -23.81
N ILE A 197 9.90 5.63 -24.94
CA ILE A 197 8.59 6.28 -25.14
C ILE A 197 7.50 5.79 -24.15
N PHE A 198 7.52 4.50 -23.78
CA PHE A 198 6.51 3.93 -22.87
C PHE A 198 6.97 3.81 -21.42
N PHE A 199 8.28 3.73 -21.17
CA PHE A 199 8.87 3.43 -19.86
C PHE A 199 10.09 4.34 -19.55
N ASP A 200 10.22 5.50 -20.20
CA ASP A 200 11.21 6.47 -19.72
C ASP A 200 10.85 6.90 -18.32
N LYS A 201 11.90 7.04 -17.53
CA LYS A 201 11.95 7.51 -16.13
C LYS A 201 11.44 8.94 -15.93
N GLU A 202 10.84 9.51 -16.97
CA GLU A 202 10.44 10.89 -17.19
C GLU A 202 9.03 10.98 -17.78
N GLY A 203 8.17 9.96 -17.64
CA GLY A 203 6.78 10.01 -18.11
C GLY A 203 5.92 11.13 -17.49
N LEU A 204 6.39 11.79 -16.42
CA LEU A 204 5.82 13.00 -15.81
C LEU A 204 6.79 14.22 -15.84
N SER A 205 7.98 14.07 -16.41
CA SER A 205 8.91 15.19 -16.64
C SER A 205 8.42 15.90 -17.90
N ILE A 206 7.83 17.06 -17.65
CA ILE A 206 7.16 17.87 -18.63
C ILE A 206 8.21 18.56 -19.49
N GLN A 207 8.82 17.85 -20.45
CA GLN A 207 9.48 18.50 -21.58
C GLN A 207 8.39 18.99 -22.57
N GLY A 208 7.58 19.90 -22.04
CA GLY A 208 6.33 20.41 -22.60
C GLY A 208 5.57 21.40 -21.70
N SER A 209 6.05 21.71 -20.48
CA SER A 209 5.59 22.90 -19.75
C SER A 209 6.72 23.50 -18.94
N ILE A 210 7.07 24.72 -19.38
CA ILE A 210 8.04 25.69 -18.88
C ILE A 210 9.48 25.41 -19.30
#